data_AF-A0A090RKY5-F1
#
_entry.id   AF-A0A090RKY5-F1
#
_cell.length_a   1.000
_cell.length_b   1.000
_cell.length_c   1.000
_cell.angle_alpha   90.00
_cell.angle_beta   90.00
_cell.angle_gamma   90.00
#
_symmetry.space_group_name_H-M   'P 1'
#
loop_
_entity.id
_entity.type
_entity.pdbx_description
1 polymer ?
#
loop_
_entity_poly.entity_id
_entity_poly.type
_entity_poly.pdbx_seq_one_letter_code
_entity_poly.pdbx_strand_id
1 'polypeptide(L)'
;MAAPAGLLMAKLIIPETEVVDDTKDTSAGEEEKPANAIDAAAQGASQGMMVAMNIGAMLLAFVGLIALINGMLSGIGEWVGIPSLSLDMIFGYLFLPLAYIAGVWDFDAAQQMAILFGTKTTVNEFVAFSQLAPMIASGALEPRVEAIIAFSLCGFANLGSIAILLGSMGVMAPSRRNDIATMGMKT
;
A
#
# COMPACT_ATOMS: atom_id res chain seq x y z
N MET A 1 5.58 1.22 15.23
CA MET A 1 6.78 0.65 14.59
C MET A 1 6.98 1.12 13.15
N ALA A 2 5.93 1.56 12.44
CA ALA A 2 6.03 1.97 11.03
C ALA A 2 7.00 3.13 10.76
N ALA A 3 7.04 4.18 11.59
CA ALA A 3 7.92 5.34 11.36
C ALA A 3 9.43 4.97 11.27
N PRO A 4 10.04 4.31 12.28
CA PRO A 4 11.45 3.92 12.17
C PRO A 4 11.69 2.84 11.10
N ALA A 5 10.75 1.91 10.89
CA ALA A 5 10.88 0.88 9.86
C ALA A 5 10.83 1.47 8.44
N GLY A 6 9.96 2.45 8.21
CA GLY A 6 9.86 3.16 6.94
C GLY A 6 11.14 3.94 6.62
N LEU A 7 11.70 4.65 7.60
CA LEU A 7 12.99 5.34 7.43
C LEU A 7 14.14 4.36 7.19
N LEU A 8 14.18 3.23 7.91
CA LEU A 8 15.17 2.18 7.71
C LEU A 8 15.13 1.65 6.28
N MET A 9 13.96 1.24 5.80
CA MET A 9 13.81 0.71 4.44
C MET A 9 14.11 1.77 3.38
N ALA A 10 13.60 3.00 3.55
CA ALA A 10 13.85 4.09 2.63
C ALA A 10 15.35 4.39 2.48
N LYS A 11 16.09 4.46 3.58
CA LYS A 11 17.54 4.75 3.55
C LYS A 11 18.41 3.55 3.17
N LEU A 12 17.90 2.32 3.28
CA LEU A 12 18.55 1.13 2.72
C LEU A 12 18.39 1.05 1.20
N ILE A 13 17.20 1.33 0.68
CA ILE A 13 16.89 1.25 -0.77
C ILE A 13 17.46 2.46 -1.51
N ILE A 14 17.34 3.66 -0.93
CA ILE A 14 17.83 4.93 -1.49
C ILE A 14 18.61 5.68 -0.41
N PRO A 15 19.92 5.40 -0.26
CA PRO A 15 20.79 6.17 0.63
C PRO A 15 20.87 7.64 0.21
N GLU A 16 20.99 8.54 1.19
CA GLU A 16 21.21 9.96 0.91
C GLU A 16 22.62 10.17 0.33
N THR A 17 22.70 10.85 -0.81
CA THR A 17 23.99 11.14 -1.46
C THR A 17 24.22 12.63 -1.68
N GLU A 18 23.15 13.44 -1.58
CA GLU A 18 23.22 14.88 -1.71
C GLU A 18 23.50 15.51 -0.34
N VAL A 19 24.08 16.72 -0.35
CA VAL A 19 24.26 17.49 0.89
C VAL A 19 22.90 18.07 1.25
N VAL A 20 22.40 17.69 2.42
CA VAL A 20 21.17 18.27 2.97
C VAL A 20 21.46 19.72 3.35
N ASP A 21 20.71 20.65 2.75
CA ASP A 21 20.80 22.06 3.07
C ASP A 21 19.82 22.39 4.21
N ASP A 22 20.30 22.22 5.45
CA ASP A 22 19.54 22.55 6.67
C ASP A 22 19.39 24.08 6.87
N THR A 23 20.01 24.90 6.01
CA THR A 23 19.99 26.37 6.11
C THR A 23 18.94 27.03 5.23
N LYS A 24 18.36 26.31 4.26
CA LYS A 24 17.10 26.73 3.66
C LYS A 24 16.06 26.73 4.75
N ASP A 25 15.54 27.91 5.05
CA ASP A 25 14.44 28.09 5.97
C ASP A 25 13.31 27.12 5.60
N THR A 26 13.17 26.05 6.38
CA THR A 26 12.08 25.07 6.25
C THR A 26 10.80 25.60 6.86
N SER A 27 10.76 26.87 7.31
CA SER A 27 9.50 27.54 7.50
C SER A 27 8.75 27.45 6.17
N ALA A 28 7.67 26.68 6.17
CA ALA A 28 6.73 26.63 5.06
C ALA A 28 6.41 28.09 4.74
N GLY A 29 6.91 28.58 3.59
CA GLY A 29 6.96 30.00 3.30
C GLY A 29 5.59 30.61 3.50
N GLU A 30 5.47 31.59 4.42
CA GLU A 30 4.23 32.25 4.85
C GLU A 30 2.96 31.46 4.48
N GLU A 31 2.82 30.22 4.96
CA GLU A 31 1.51 29.56 4.86
C GLU A 31 0.54 30.47 5.63
N GLU A 32 -0.51 30.95 4.95
CA GLU A 32 -1.57 31.73 5.58
C GLU A 32 -2.13 30.91 6.73
N LYS A 33 -1.64 31.22 7.95
CA LYS A 33 -2.09 30.51 9.13
C LYS A 33 -3.59 30.74 9.27
N PRO A 34 -4.36 29.69 9.56
CA PRO A 34 -5.79 29.88 9.76
C PRO A 34 -6.06 30.91 10.84
N ALA A 35 -7.02 31.79 10.61
CA ALA A 35 -7.34 32.87 11.53
C ALA A 35 -7.90 32.36 12.86
N ASN A 36 -8.52 31.17 12.87
CA ASN A 36 -9.07 30.52 14.05
C ASN A 36 -9.32 29.02 13.77
N ALA A 37 -9.81 28.29 14.79
CA ALA A 37 -10.08 26.85 14.67
C ALA A 37 -11.14 26.49 13.62
N ILE A 38 -12.12 27.37 13.36
CA ILE A 38 -13.16 27.13 12.35
C ILE A 38 -12.56 27.27 10.95
N ASP A 39 -11.75 28.31 10.75
CA ASP A 39 -11.00 28.51 9.51
C ASP A 39 -10.05 27.33 9.24
N ALA A 40 -9.32 26.86 10.27
CA ALA A 40 -8.46 25.67 10.15
C ALA A 40 -9.24 24.41 9.74
N ALA A 41 -10.43 24.20 10.33
CA ALA A 41 -11.29 23.08 9.98
C ALA A 41 -11.83 23.20 8.54
N ALA A 42 -12.23 24.40 8.11
CA ALA A 42 -12.72 24.65 6.76
C ALA A 42 -11.63 24.46 5.70
N GLN A 43 -10.43 24.99 5.94
CA GLN A 43 -9.27 24.79 5.07
C GLN A 43 -8.89 23.31 4.98
N GLY A 44 -8.79 22.62 6.13
CA GLY A 44 -8.51 21.18 6.17
C GLY A 44 -9.56 20.34 5.43
N ALA A 45 -10.85 20.69 5.56
CA ALA A 45 -11.92 20.01 4.83
C ALA A 45 -11.83 20.24 3.31
N SER A 46 -11.52 21.46 2.87
CA SER A 46 -11.36 21.80 1.44
C SER A 46 -10.16 21.09 0.81
N GLN A 47 -9.00 21.15 1.48
CA GLN A 47 -7.79 20.43 1.06
C GLN A 47 -8.04 18.91 1.04
N GLY A 48 -8.67 18.39 2.09
CA GLY A 48 -9.07 16.99 2.19
C GLY A 48 -10.01 16.57 1.07
N MET A 49 -10.97 17.41 0.66
CA MET A 49 -11.87 17.12 -0.47
C MET A 49 -11.10 17.00 -1.79
N MET A 50 -10.16 17.90 -2.06
CA MET A 50 -9.33 17.83 -3.28
C MET A 50 -8.50 16.54 -3.32
N VAL A 51 -7.86 16.19 -2.20
CA VAL A 51 -7.10 14.94 -2.07
C VAL A 51 -8.02 13.73 -2.22
N ALA A 52 -9.19 13.73 -1.58
CA ALA A 52 -10.15 12.63 -1.64
C ALA A 52 -10.70 12.38 -3.05
N MET A 53 -11.02 13.44 -3.81
CA MET A 53 -11.47 13.28 -5.20
C MET A 53 -10.38 12.69 -6.09
N ASN A 54 -9.14 13.16 -5.94
CA ASN A 54 -8.00 12.61 -6.69
C ASN A 54 -7.76 11.14 -6.34
N ILE A 55 -7.80 10.79 -5.05
CA ILE A 55 -7.70 9.41 -4.58
C ILE A 55 -8.83 8.55 -5.17
N GLY A 56 -10.08 9.01 -5.10
CA GLY A 56 -11.23 8.28 -5.63
C GLY A 56 -11.11 8.00 -7.13
N ALA A 57 -10.73 9.01 -7.92
CA ALA A 57 -10.53 8.84 -9.37
C ALA A 57 -9.37 7.89 -9.69
N MET A 58 -8.23 8.03 -9.00
CA MET A 58 -7.06 7.17 -9.20
C MET A 58 -7.34 5.72 -8.80
N LEU A 59 -8.04 5.50 -7.68
CA LEU A 59 -8.47 4.16 -7.25
C LEU A 59 -9.42 3.52 -8.25
N LEU A 60 -10.42 4.25 -8.76
CA LEU A 60 -11.35 3.73 -9.76
C LEU A 60 -10.61 3.27 -11.02
N ALA A 61 -9.63 4.06 -11.49
CA ALA A 61 -8.80 3.71 -12.64
C ALA A 61 -7.91 2.48 -12.38
N PHE A 62 -7.20 2.43 -11.25
CA PHE A 62 -6.28 1.33 -10.93
C PHE A 62 -7.03 0.02 -10.61
N VAL A 63 -8.13 0.07 -9.86
CA VAL A 63 -8.97 -1.11 -9.62
C VAL A 63 -9.54 -1.64 -10.93
N GLY A 64 -9.98 -0.76 -11.83
CA GLY A 64 -10.39 -1.15 -13.18
C GLY A 64 -9.27 -1.80 -13.98
N LEU A 65 -8.05 -1.26 -13.91
CA LEU A 65 -6.87 -1.82 -14.58
C LEU A 65 -6.50 -3.20 -14.02
N ILE A 66 -6.52 -3.37 -12.69
CA ILE A 66 -6.27 -4.66 -12.03
C ILE A 66 -7.34 -5.68 -12.44
N ALA A 67 -8.62 -5.27 -12.49
CA ALA A 67 -9.70 -6.14 -12.95
C ALA A 67 -9.52 -6.56 -14.42
N LEU A 68 -9.09 -5.64 -15.29
CA LEU A 68 -8.74 -5.93 -16.67
C LEU A 68 -7.58 -6.94 -16.75
N ILE A 69 -6.52 -6.74 -15.96
CA ILE A 69 -5.38 -7.67 -15.90
C ILE A 69 -5.84 -9.05 -15.42
N ASN A 70 -6.65 -9.13 -14.37
CA ASN A 70 -7.20 -10.40 -13.88
C ASN A 70 -8.07 -11.09 -14.94
N GLY A 71 -8.85 -10.34 -15.72
CA GLY A 71 -9.62 -10.90 -16.84
C GLY A 71 -8.71 -11.47 -17.94
N MET A 72 -7.64 -10.77 -18.30
CA MET A 72 -6.65 -11.27 -19.26
C MET A 72 -5.91 -12.50 -18.72
N LEU A 73 -5.50 -12.47 -17.44
CA LEU A 73 -4.82 -13.58 -16.78
C LEU A 73 -5.70 -14.82 -16.71
N SER A 74 -6.98 -14.67 -16.41
CA SER A 74 -7.94 -15.78 -16.40
C SER A 74 -8.03 -16.42 -17.80
N GLY A 75 -8.14 -15.61 -18.86
CA GLY A 75 -8.15 -16.12 -20.24
C GLY A 75 -6.87 -16.85 -20.65
N ILE A 76 -5.69 -16.33 -20.27
CA ILE A 76 -4.41 -17.03 -20.48
C ILE A 76 -4.35 -18.30 -19.62
N GLY A 77 -4.85 -18.20 -18.40
CA GLY A 77 -4.94 -19.27 -17.41
C GLY A 77 -5.69 -20.48 -17.95
N GLU A 78 -6.80 -20.27 -18.67
CA GLU A 78 -7.53 -21.35 -19.35
C GLU A 78 -6.64 -22.15 -20.30
N TRP A 79 -5.70 -21.51 -21.01
CA TRP A 79 -4.81 -22.19 -21.97
C TRP A 79 -3.75 -23.06 -21.28
N VAL A 80 -3.37 -22.72 -20.05
CA VAL A 80 -2.35 -23.44 -19.26
C VAL A 80 -2.95 -24.31 -18.16
N GLY A 81 -4.28 -24.47 -18.12
CA GLY A 81 -5.00 -25.32 -17.16
C GLY A 81 -5.23 -24.69 -15.79
N ILE A 82 -5.16 -23.36 -15.66
CA ILE A 82 -5.43 -22.59 -14.45
C ILE A 82 -6.51 -21.52 -14.74
N PRO A 83 -7.80 -21.89 -14.86
CA PRO A 83 -8.85 -20.98 -15.37
C PRO A 83 -9.06 -19.72 -14.53
N SER A 84 -8.76 -19.78 -13.24
CA SER A 84 -8.97 -18.67 -12.29
C SER A 84 -7.70 -17.86 -12.00
N LEU A 85 -6.69 -17.92 -12.89
CA LEU A 85 -5.43 -17.20 -12.69
C LEU A 85 -5.67 -15.70 -12.49
N SER A 86 -5.14 -15.16 -11.40
CA SER A 86 -5.26 -13.74 -11.03
C SER A 86 -3.94 -13.22 -10.46
N LEU A 87 -3.79 -11.90 -10.39
CA LEU A 87 -2.66 -11.27 -9.71
C LEU A 87 -2.58 -11.71 -8.26
N ASP A 88 -3.72 -11.80 -7.56
CA ASP A 88 -3.78 -12.25 -6.15
C ASP A 88 -3.18 -13.65 -5.99
N MET A 89 -3.47 -14.56 -6.91
CA MET A 89 -2.89 -15.90 -6.90
C MET A 89 -1.39 -15.87 -7.19
N ILE A 90 -0.95 -15.10 -8.20
CA ILE A 90 0.46 -14.98 -8.56
C ILE A 90 1.27 -14.45 -7.37
N PHE A 91 0.80 -13.36 -6.76
CA PHE A 91 1.42 -12.80 -5.59
C PHE A 91 1.31 -13.73 -4.38
N GLY A 92 0.20 -14.44 -4.20
CA GLY A 92 0.05 -15.46 -3.16
C GLY A 92 1.12 -16.54 -3.24
N TYR A 93 1.43 -17.06 -4.43
CA TYR A 93 2.55 -17.99 -4.60
C TYR A 93 3.90 -17.32 -4.37
N LEU A 94 4.08 -16.07 -4.81
CA LEU A 94 5.32 -15.32 -4.64
C LEU A 94 5.61 -14.99 -3.16
N PHE A 95 4.57 -14.79 -2.35
CA PHE A 95 4.68 -14.44 -0.93
C PHE A 95 4.80 -15.64 0.00
N LEU A 96 4.63 -16.87 -0.48
CA LEU A 96 4.77 -18.07 0.34
C LEU A 96 6.17 -18.19 0.99
N PRO A 97 7.29 -17.98 0.27
CA PRO A 97 8.62 -17.93 0.90
C PRO A 97 8.75 -16.83 1.96
N LEU A 98 8.08 -15.69 1.76
CA LEU A 98 8.11 -14.58 2.70
C LEU A 98 7.34 -14.90 4.00
N ALA A 99 6.29 -15.72 3.94
CA ALA A 99 5.60 -16.22 5.14
C ALA A 99 6.53 -17.07 6.02
N TYR A 100 7.35 -17.94 5.41
CA TYR A 100 8.36 -18.71 6.14
C TYR A 100 9.45 -17.82 6.74
N ILE A 101 9.94 -16.82 6.00
CA ILE A 101 10.92 -15.85 6.50
C ILE A 101 10.35 -15.05 7.69
N ALA A 102 9.07 -14.73 7.68
CA ALA A 102 8.37 -14.09 8.80
C ALA A 102 8.18 -15.01 10.01
N GLY A 103 8.53 -16.29 9.90
CA GLY A 103 8.50 -17.27 11.00
C GLY A 103 7.22 -18.07 11.11
N VAL A 104 6.40 -18.13 10.05
CA VAL A 104 5.23 -19.00 9.95
C VAL A 104 5.66 -20.32 9.31
N TRP A 105 5.91 -21.34 10.14
CA TRP A 105 6.47 -22.63 9.69
C TRP A 105 5.42 -23.68 9.33
N ASP A 106 4.19 -23.51 9.83
CA ASP A 106 3.06 -24.35 9.44
C ASP A 106 2.63 -24.02 8.01
N PHE A 107 2.49 -25.04 7.16
CA PHE A 107 2.25 -24.86 5.73
C PHE A 107 0.90 -24.21 5.44
N ASP A 108 -0.15 -24.63 6.15
CA ASP A 108 -1.51 -24.12 5.93
C ASP A 108 -1.61 -22.66 6.38
N ALA A 109 -1.03 -22.33 7.53
CA ALA A 109 -0.91 -20.96 8.02
C ALA A 109 -0.05 -20.08 7.09
N ALA A 110 1.06 -20.60 6.58
CA ALA A 110 1.93 -19.88 5.65
C ALA A 110 1.20 -19.61 4.33
N GLN A 111 0.42 -20.57 3.83
CA GLN A 111 -0.41 -20.40 2.64
C GLN A 111 -1.50 -19.33 2.85
N GLN A 112 -2.19 -19.34 4.00
CA GLN A 112 -3.18 -18.31 4.34
C GLN A 112 -2.55 -16.92 4.41
N MET A 113 -1.41 -16.79 5.08
CA MET A 113 -0.64 -15.53 5.13
C MET A 113 -0.27 -15.04 3.73
N ALA A 114 0.18 -15.94 2.87
CA ALA A 114 0.61 -15.59 1.52
C ALA A 114 -0.56 -15.11 0.64
N ILE A 115 -1.73 -15.77 0.74
CA ILE A 115 -2.96 -15.33 0.07
C ILE A 115 -3.35 -13.92 0.53
N LEU A 116 -3.36 -13.68 1.84
CA LEU A 116 -3.69 -12.36 2.41
C LEU A 116 -2.71 -11.28 1.94
N PHE A 117 -1.42 -11.59 1.81
CA PHE A 117 -0.42 -10.68 1.26
C PHE A 117 -0.62 -10.42 -0.23
N GLY A 118 -1.02 -11.45 -0.98
CA GLY A 118 -1.41 -11.32 -2.38
C GLY A 118 -2.53 -10.30 -2.51
N THR A 119 -3.64 -10.52 -1.81
CA THR A 119 -4.79 -9.60 -1.77
C THR A 119 -4.42 -8.21 -1.28
N LYS A 120 -3.56 -8.09 -0.25
CA LYS A 120 -3.08 -6.78 0.21
C LYS A 120 -2.35 -6.03 -0.90
N THR A 121 -1.44 -6.70 -1.60
CA THR A 121 -0.56 -6.09 -2.60
C THR A 121 -1.34 -5.65 -3.84
N THR A 122 -2.28 -6.48 -4.28
CA THR A 122 -3.07 -6.22 -5.48
C THR A 122 -4.25 -5.31 -5.22
N VAL A 123 -5.01 -5.57 -4.16
CA VAL A 123 -6.26 -4.87 -3.86
C VAL A 123 -6.02 -3.79 -2.82
N ASN A 124 -5.90 -4.16 -1.55
CA ASN A 124 -5.52 -3.32 -0.41
C ASN A 124 -5.59 -4.10 0.91
N GLU A 125 -5.05 -3.49 1.96
CA GLU A 125 -5.06 -4.01 3.32
C GLU A 125 -6.45 -4.14 3.94
N PHE A 126 -7.44 -3.29 3.59
CA PHE A 126 -8.80 -3.41 4.12
C PHE A 126 -9.47 -4.72 3.71
N VAL A 127 -9.33 -5.11 2.45
CA VAL A 127 -9.86 -6.39 1.94
C VAL A 127 -9.10 -7.57 2.54
N ALA A 128 -7.78 -7.46 2.71
CA ALA A 128 -7.02 -8.50 3.40
C ALA A 128 -7.46 -8.66 4.87
N PHE A 129 -7.71 -7.56 5.59
CA PHE A 129 -8.20 -7.63 6.97
C PHE A 129 -9.61 -8.21 7.08
N SER A 130 -10.50 -7.95 6.11
CA SER A 130 -11.83 -8.55 6.11
C SER A 130 -11.82 -10.07 5.92
N GLN A 131 -10.80 -10.59 5.22
CA GLN A 131 -10.56 -12.03 5.08
C GLN A 131 -9.87 -12.64 6.32
N LEU A 132 -8.99 -11.90 6.99
CA LEU A 132 -8.31 -12.35 8.23
C LEU A 132 -9.28 -12.42 9.43
N ALA A 133 -10.18 -11.44 9.57
CA ALA A 133 -11.10 -11.35 10.70
C ALA A 133 -11.86 -12.66 11.03
N PRO A 134 -12.49 -13.36 10.05
CA PRO A 134 -13.14 -14.64 10.34
C PRO A 134 -12.18 -15.78 10.70
N MET A 135 -10.92 -15.75 10.24
CA MET A 135 -9.91 -16.75 10.62
C MET A 135 -9.56 -16.63 12.10
N ILE A 136 -9.40 -15.40 12.58
CA ILE A 136 -9.20 -15.10 14.00
C ILE A 136 -10.44 -15.51 14.82
N ALA A 137 -11.63 -15.13 14.36
CA ALA A 137 -12.87 -15.41 15.09
C ALA A 137 -13.17 -16.93 15.22
N SER A 138 -12.72 -17.73 14.27
CA SER A 138 -12.86 -19.19 14.29
C SER A 138 -11.74 -19.92 15.04
N GLY A 139 -10.68 -19.23 15.46
CA GLY A 139 -9.50 -19.84 16.06
C GLY A 139 -8.73 -20.73 15.06
N ALA A 140 -8.81 -20.42 13.76
CA ALA A 140 -8.15 -21.20 12.71
C ALA A 140 -6.62 -20.99 12.68
N LEU A 141 -6.11 -19.99 13.40
CA LEU A 141 -4.70 -19.60 13.44
C LEU A 141 -4.17 -19.65 14.87
N GLU A 142 -2.88 -20.00 15.03
CA GLU A 142 -2.21 -19.86 16.32
C GLU A 142 -2.09 -18.36 16.68
N PRO A 143 -2.27 -17.94 17.95
CA PRO A 143 -2.18 -16.53 18.35
C PRO A 143 -0.90 -15.81 17.91
N ARG A 144 0.23 -16.54 17.84
CA ARG A 144 1.48 -16.00 17.32
C ARG A 144 1.39 -15.67 15.83
N VAL A 145 0.80 -16.56 15.03
CA VAL A 145 0.63 -16.39 13.59
C VAL A 145 -0.36 -15.25 13.32
N GLU A 146 -1.47 -15.18 14.06
CA GLU A 146 -2.42 -14.07 13.98
C GLU A 146 -1.73 -12.72 14.15
N ALA A 147 -0.87 -12.60 15.18
CA ALA A 147 -0.10 -11.40 15.42
C ALA A 147 0.86 -11.08 14.26
N ILE A 148 1.58 -12.07 13.74
CA ILE A 148 2.49 -11.89 12.59
C ILE A 148 1.72 -11.38 11.37
N ILE A 149 0.59 -12.01 11.03
CA ILE A 149 -0.22 -11.62 9.87
C ILE A 149 -0.79 -10.21 10.10
N ALA A 150 -1.40 -9.92 11.25
CA ALA A 150 -1.99 -8.62 11.54
C ALA A 150 -0.96 -7.48 11.48
N PHE A 151 0.24 -7.68 12.05
CA PHE A 151 1.33 -6.71 11.96
C PHE A 151 1.80 -6.51 10.52
N SER A 152 1.90 -7.58 9.75
CA SER A 152 2.38 -7.51 8.38
C SER A 152 1.37 -6.89 7.41
N LEU A 153 0.08 -7.09 7.68
CA LEU A 153 -1.00 -6.43 6.93
C LEU A 153 -1.10 -4.95 7.27
N CYS A 154 -0.66 -4.52 8.45
CA CYS A 154 -0.69 -3.12 8.89
C CYS A 154 0.27 -2.23 8.05
N GLY A 155 -0.24 -1.69 6.95
CA GLY A 155 0.44 -0.69 6.13
C GLY A 155 -0.18 -0.58 4.75
N PHE A 156 -0.17 0.62 4.20
CA PHE A 156 -0.75 0.95 2.89
C PHE A 156 0.16 0.54 1.70
N ALA A 157 1.09 -0.41 1.86
CA ALA A 157 1.94 -0.84 0.75
C ALA A 157 1.15 -1.76 -0.21
N ASN A 158 0.64 -1.18 -1.29
CA ASN A 158 -0.12 -1.86 -2.35
C ASN A 158 -0.03 -1.07 -3.67
N LEU A 159 -0.41 -1.69 -4.79
CA LEU A 159 -0.35 -1.05 -6.11
C LEU A 159 -1.22 0.21 -6.22
N GLY A 160 -2.37 0.23 -5.55
CA GLY A 160 -3.26 1.40 -5.49
C GLY A 160 -2.65 2.58 -4.73
N SER A 161 -1.84 2.33 -3.72
CA SER A 161 -1.19 3.38 -2.92
C SER A 161 -0.14 4.16 -3.68
N ILE A 162 0.46 3.57 -4.72
CA ILE A 162 1.32 4.32 -5.65
C ILE A 162 0.50 5.40 -6.34
N ALA A 163 -0.71 5.07 -6.79
CA ALA A 163 -1.62 6.02 -7.43
C ALA A 163 -2.12 7.07 -6.44
N ILE A 164 -2.39 6.69 -5.19
CA ILE A 164 -2.74 7.61 -4.10
C ILE A 164 -1.60 8.61 -3.84
N LEU A 165 -0.35 8.15 -3.73
CA LEU A 165 0.80 9.02 -3.51
C LEU A 165 1.06 9.94 -4.71
N LEU A 166 0.93 9.43 -5.93
CA LEU A 166 1.07 10.24 -7.13
C LEU A 166 -0.04 11.30 -7.25
N GLY A 167 -1.27 10.95 -6.85
CA GLY A 167 -2.41 11.86 -6.86
C GLY A 167 -2.36 12.92 -5.76
N SER A 168 -1.91 12.55 -4.55
CA SER A 168 -1.85 13.45 -3.39
C SER A 168 -0.56 14.29 -3.38
N MET A 169 0.61 13.65 -3.33
CA MET A 169 1.90 14.35 -3.31
C MET A 169 2.19 15.05 -4.63
N GLY A 170 1.70 14.54 -5.75
CA GLY A 170 1.81 15.21 -7.04
C GLY A 170 1.03 16.53 -7.10
N VAL A 171 0.00 16.72 -6.28
CA VAL A 171 -0.72 18.00 -6.16
C VAL A 171 0.02 18.96 -5.23
N MET A 172 0.61 18.45 -4.14
CA MET A 172 1.38 19.26 -3.20
C MET A 172 2.74 19.70 -3.76
N ALA A 173 3.39 18.87 -4.58
CA ALA A 173 4.67 19.16 -5.22
C ALA A 173 4.64 18.84 -6.73
N PRO A 174 3.93 19.65 -7.55
CA PRO A 174 3.74 19.37 -8.98
C PRO A 174 5.05 19.20 -9.76
N SER A 175 6.08 19.96 -9.42
CA SER A 175 7.41 19.88 -10.06
C SER A 175 8.15 18.56 -9.78
N ARG A 176 7.75 17.83 -8.73
CA ARG A 176 8.37 16.55 -8.31
C ARG A 176 7.54 15.33 -8.70
N ARG A 177 6.46 15.51 -9.46
CA ARG A 177 5.54 14.43 -9.85
C ARG A 177 6.24 13.28 -10.58
N ASN A 178 7.22 13.58 -11.45
CA ASN A 178 7.99 12.56 -12.15
C ASN A 178 8.86 11.73 -11.20
N ASP A 179 9.47 12.36 -10.20
CA ASP A 179 10.27 11.66 -9.20
C ASP A 179 9.38 10.70 -8.40
N ILE A 180 8.20 11.16 -7.97
CA ILE A 180 7.22 10.34 -7.26
C ILE A 180 6.81 9.12 -8.09
N ALA A 181 6.50 9.32 -9.37
CA ALA A 181 6.13 8.23 -10.28
C ALA A 181 7.28 7.22 -10.47
N THR A 182 8.51 7.70 -10.63
CA THR A 182 9.69 6.85 -10.85
C THR A 182 10.05 6.05 -9.60
N MET A 183 9.85 6.62 -8.41
CA MET A 183 10.11 5.95 -7.13
C MET A 183 8.98 5.02 -6.68
N GLY A 184 7.77 5.14 -7.20
CA GLY A 184 6.60 4.39 -6.72
C GLY A 184 6.75 2.87 -6.69
N MET A 185 7.55 2.28 -7.59
CA MET A 185 7.83 0.84 -7.60
C MET A 185 8.99 0.41 -6.70
N LYS A 186 9.72 1.37 -6.10
CA LYS A 186 10.83 1.12 -5.15
C LYS A 186 10.38 1.14 -3.69
N THR A 187 9.07 0.98 -3.46
CA THR A 187 8.43 1.08 -2.15
C THR A 187 8.37 -0.26 -1.44
#